data_AF-A0A8X8M1P3-F1
#
_entry.id   AF-A0A8X8M1P3-F1
#
_cell.length_a   1.000
_cell.length_b   1.000
_cell.length_c   1.000
_cell.angle_alpha   90.00
_cell.angle_beta   90.00
_cell.angle_gamma   90.00
#
_symmetry.space_group_name_H-M   'P 1'
#
loop_
_entity.id
_entity.type
_entity.pdbx_description
1 polymer ?
#
loop_
_entity_poly.entity_id
_entity_poly.type
_entity_poly.pdbx_seq_one_letter_code
_entity_poly.pdbx_strand_id
1 'polypeptide(L)'
;MKSLMMMSMMSSMMFTQMKHPLAMGLMLLLQTMITCLISGSMHKSFWFQYILFMVFVGGMLVLFIYVTSLASNEMFSLSTKMMLTMMFMLPSMTMIENQMKPMSKEIINHEMMMTEEITMMTSKMYNQPNGMMTILMALYLFLTLIVVVKITNISKGPLRQTK
;
A
#
# COMPACT_ATOMS: atom_id res chain seq x y z
N MET A 1 -9.45 -14.15 7.00
CA MET A 1 -8.12 -14.21 6.36
C MET A 1 -8.17 -14.75 4.93
N LYS A 2 -8.69 -15.96 4.69
CA LYS A 2 -8.81 -16.53 3.33
C LYS A 2 -9.61 -15.63 2.37
N SER A 3 -10.75 -15.08 2.81
CA SER A 3 -11.55 -14.13 2.03
C SER A 3 -10.77 -12.85 1.67
N LEU A 4 -10.03 -12.28 2.62
CA LEU A 4 -9.18 -11.11 2.39
C LEU A 4 -8.04 -11.40 1.40
N MET A 5 -7.38 -12.56 1.52
CA MET A 5 -6.35 -12.98 0.56
C MET A 5 -6.90 -13.10 -0.86
N MET A 6 -8.09 -13.69 -1.02
CA MET A 6 -8.72 -13.76 -2.34
C MET A 6 -9.08 -12.37 -2.87
N MET A 7 -9.62 -11.48 -2.02
CA MET A 7 -9.89 -10.09 -2.41
C MET A 7 -8.61 -9.39 -2.89
N SER A 8 -7.47 -9.61 -2.22
CA SER A 8 -6.18 -9.04 -2.62
C SER A 8 -5.68 -9.55 -3.96
N MET A 9 -5.94 -10.82 -4.28
CA MET A 9 -5.62 -11.39 -5.59
C MET A 9 -6.48 -10.75 -6.68
N MET A 10 -7.78 -10.57 -6.43
CA MET A 10 -8.68 -9.94 -7.40
C MET A 10 -8.27 -8.51 -7.72
N SER A 11 -8.02 -7.69 -6.70
CA SER A 11 -7.61 -6.30 -6.92
C SER A 11 -6.25 -6.20 -7.63
N SER A 12 -5.32 -7.13 -7.37
CA SER A 12 -4.03 -7.17 -8.08
C SER A 12 -4.17 -7.51 -9.56
N MET A 13 -5.04 -8.44 -9.93
CA MET A 13 -5.28 -8.77 -11.34
C MET A 13 -6.00 -7.64 -12.07
N MET A 14 -6.97 -7.02 -11.40
CA MET A 14 -7.70 -5.87 -11.94
C MET A 14 -6.77 -4.69 -12.20
N PHE A 15 -5.77 -4.47 -11.34
CA PHE A 15 -4.77 -3.42 -11.54
C PHE A 15 -4.02 -3.57 -12.86
N THR A 16 -3.63 -4.80 -13.25
CA THR A 16 -2.89 -5.03 -14.51
C THR A 16 -3.69 -4.69 -15.78
N GLN A 17 -5.02 -4.66 -15.70
CA GLN A 17 -5.90 -4.40 -16.84
C GLN A 17 -6.30 -2.92 -16.97
N MET A 18 -6.02 -2.10 -15.97
CA MET A 18 -6.40 -0.69 -15.95
C MET A 18 -5.42 0.14 -16.79
N LYS A 19 -5.96 1.07 -17.57
CA LYS A 19 -5.18 2.02 -18.37
C LYS A 19 -5.24 3.45 -17.84
N HIS A 20 -6.36 3.83 -17.24
CA HIS A 20 -6.56 5.20 -16.80
C HIS A 20 -5.76 5.48 -15.51
N PRO A 21 -4.85 6.47 -15.49
CA PRO A 21 -3.98 6.75 -14.34
C PRO A 21 -4.72 6.97 -13.01
N LEU A 22 -5.86 7.68 -13.05
CA LEU A 22 -6.73 7.87 -11.89
C LEU A 22 -7.24 6.54 -11.31
N ALA A 23 -7.68 5.63 -12.19
CA ALA A 23 -8.22 4.34 -11.78
C ALA A 23 -7.12 3.41 -11.28
N MET A 24 -5.92 3.49 -11.86
CA MET A 24 -4.73 2.81 -11.35
C MET A 24 -4.40 3.28 -9.92
N GLY A 25 -4.43 4.59 -9.65
CA GLY A 25 -4.22 5.14 -8.31
C GLY A 25 -5.26 4.67 -7.29
N LEU A 26 -6.55 4.69 -7.65
CA LEU A 26 -7.63 4.20 -6.79
C LEU A 26 -7.52 2.69 -6.51
N MET A 27 -7.19 1.89 -7.52
CA MET A 27 -6.99 0.45 -7.34
C MET A 27 -5.79 0.14 -6.43
N LEU A 28 -4.71 0.92 -6.50
CA LEU A 28 -3.57 0.78 -5.59
C LEU A 28 -3.91 1.15 -4.15
N LEU A 29 -4.75 2.17 -3.93
CA LEU A 29 -5.26 2.51 -2.59
C LEU A 29 -6.10 1.35 -2.00
N LEU A 30 -6.97 0.74 -2.80
CA LEU A 30 -7.74 -0.42 -2.37
C LEU A 30 -6.85 -1.63 -2.07
N GLN A 31 -5.86 -1.91 -2.93
CA GLN A 31 -4.90 -2.99 -2.71
C GLN A 31 -4.14 -2.80 -1.40
N THR A 32 -3.60 -1.60 -1.16
CA THR A 32 -2.83 -1.30 0.05
C THR A 32 -3.66 -1.46 1.32
N MET A 33 -4.91 -1.01 1.30
CA MET A 33 -5.87 -1.25 2.38
C MET A 33 -6.04 -2.74 2.68
N ILE A 34 -6.30 -3.57 1.66
CA ILE A 34 -6.48 -5.02 1.85
C ILE A 34 -5.20 -5.66 2.39
N THR A 35 -4.03 -5.26 1.90
CA THR A 35 -2.74 -5.80 2.40
C THR A 35 -2.45 -5.41 3.85
N CYS A 36 -2.83 -4.20 4.28
CA CYS A 36 -2.71 -3.77 5.68
C CYS A 36 -3.62 -4.61 6.59
N LEU A 37 -4.82 -4.95 6.14
CA LEU A 37 -5.73 -5.82 6.89
C LEU A 37 -5.23 -7.27 6.99
N ILE A 38 -4.67 -7.82 5.90
CA ILE A 38 -4.09 -9.18 5.91
C ILE A 38 -2.90 -9.25 6.88
N SER A 39 -1.92 -8.36 6.72
CA SER A 39 -0.76 -8.30 7.60
C SER A 39 -1.15 -7.95 9.03
N GLY A 40 -2.19 -7.12 9.22
CA GLY A 40 -2.80 -6.77 10.50
C GLY A 40 -3.29 -7.99 11.25
N SER A 41 -3.96 -8.91 10.54
CA SER A 41 -4.43 -10.17 11.13
C SER A 41 -3.31 -11.19 11.41
N MET A 42 -2.12 -11.04 10.83
CA MET A 42 -0.98 -11.96 11.01
C MET A 42 -0.13 -11.60 12.23
N HIS A 43 -0.01 -10.32 12.56
CA HIS A 43 0.80 -9.87 13.69
C HIS A 43 -0.08 -9.47 14.85
N LYS A 44 0.43 -9.68 16.06
CA LYS A 44 -0.32 -9.34 17.27
C LYS A 44 -0.55 -7.83 17.41
N SER A 45 0.40 -7.00 16.95
CA SER A 45 0.30 -5.54 17.04
C SER A 45 0.01 -4.91 15.67
N PHE A 46 -0.86 -3.90 15.66
CA PHE A 46 -1.22 -3.13 14.47
C PHE A 46 -0.23 -1.99 14.13
N TRP A 47 0.81 -1.78 14.94
CA TRP A 47 1.64 -0.57 14.87
C TRP A 47 2.42 -0.46 13.54
N PHE A 48 3.00 -1.57 13.06
CA PHE A 48 3.73 -1.59 11.80
C PHE A 48 2.82 -1.48 10.58
N GLN A 49 1.65 -2.13 10.57
CA GLN A 49 0.71 -2.00 9.45
C GLN A 49 0.10 -0.60 9.37
N TYR A 50 -0.08 0.06 10.53
CA TYR A 50 -0.50 1.46 10.56
C TYR A 50 0.53 2.40 9.92
N ILE A 51 1.82 2.25 10.25
CA ILE A 51 2.89 3.05 9.60
C ILE A 51 2.92 2.78 8.09
N LEU A 52 2.82 1.52 7.67
CA LEU A 52 2.79 1.15 6.26
C LEU A 52 1.61 1.84 5.55
N PHE A 53 0.42 1.80 6.15
CA PHE A 53 -0.77 2.44 5.59
C PHE A 53 -0.58 3.95 5.40
N MET A 54 -0.08 4.65 6.43
CA MET A 54 0.12 6.10 6.38
C MET A 54 1.13 6.52 5.30
N VAL A 55 2.25 5.80 5.17
CA VAL A 55 3.28 6.11 4.17
C VAL A 55 2.75 5.90 2.75
N PHE A 56 2.03 4.81 2.50
CA PHE A 56 1.47 4.52 1.18
C PHE A 56 0.37 5.49 0.78
N VAL A 57 -0.57 5.82 1.68
CA VAL A 57 -1.62 6.81 1.38
C VAL A 57 -1.00 8.18 1.11
N GLY A 58 -0.04 8.62 1.93
CA GLY A 58 0.66 9.89 1.74
C GLY A 58 1.34 9.97 0.37
N GLY A 59 2.09 8.94 -0.01
CA GLY A 59 2.76 8.89 -1.31
C GLY A 59 1.80 8.84 -2.51
N MET A 60 0.71 8.08 -2.39
CA MET A 60 -0.29 7.97 -3.46
C MET A 60 -1.07 9.26 -3.67
N LEU A 61 -1.35 10.03 -2.62
CA LEU A 61 -2.02 11.34 -2.75
C LEU A 61 -1.15 12.35 -3.52
N VAL A 62 0.17 12.37 -3.29
CA VAL A 62 1.08 13.24 -4.05
C VAL A 62 1.10 12.85 -5.53
N LEU A 63 1.18 11.55 -5.83
CA LEU A 63 1.09 11.06 -7.21
C LEU A 63 -0.25 11.40 -7.86
N PHE A 64 -1.35 11.31 -7.12
CA PHE A 64 -2.69 11.65 -7.61
C PHE A 64 -2.79 13.12 -8.03
N ILE A 65 -2.28 14.05 -7.20
CA ILE A 65 -2.25 15.48 -7.53
C ILE A 65 -1.37 15.73 -8.76
N TYR A 66 -0.20 15.08 -8.84
CA TYR A 66 0.69 15.23 -9.99
C TYR A 66 0.01 14.79 -11.29
N VAL A 67 -0.57 13.58 -11.32
CA VAL A 67 -1.20 13.02 -12.51
C VAL A 67 -2.44 13.82 -12.95
N THR A 68 -3.28 14.25 -12.01
CA THR A 68 -4.46 15.09 -12.33
C THR A 68 -4.07 16.48 -12.83
N SER A 69 -2.90 17.00 -12.45
CA SER A 69 -2.39 18.28 -12.97
C SER A 69 -1.77 18.17 -14.37
N LEU A 70 -1.30 16.98 -14.78
CA LEU A 70 -0.67 16.75 -16.09
C LEU A 70 -1.64 16.17 -17.14
N ALA A 71 -2.60 15.35 -16.74
CA ALA A 71 -3.50 14.67 -17.67
C ALA A 71 -4.74 15.53 -17.98
N SER A 72 -5.10 15.62 -19.26
CA SER A 72 -6.45 16.05 -19.65
C SER A 72 -7.48 15.09 -19.06
N ASN A 73 -8.62 15.61 -18.58
CA ASN A 73 -9.75 14.81 -18.07
C ASN A 73 -10.36 13.94 -19.18
N GLU A 74 -9.72 12.83 -19.52
CA GLU A 74 -10.27 11.84 -20.44
C GLU A 74 -11.44 11.11 -19.79
N MET A 75 -12.47 10.83 -20.59
CA MET A 75 -13.64 10.09 -20.10
C MET A 75 -13.26 8.65 -19.75
N PHE A 76 -13.63 8.21 -18.56
CA PHE A 76 -13.36 6.87 -18.07
C PHE A 76 -14.11 5.83 -18.91
N SER A 77 -13.37 4.95 -19.61
CA SER A 77 -13.93 3.82 -20.36
C SER A 77 -13.58 2.49 -19.68
N LEU A 78 -14.62 1.71 -19.37
CA LEU A 78 -14.47 0.40 -18.74
C LEU A 78 -14.22 -0.65 -19.83
N SER A 79 -13.13 -1.42 -19.71
CA SER A 79 -12.80 -2.41 -20.74
C SER A 79 -13.66 -3.67 -20.59
N THR A 80 -14.13 -4.21 -21.71
CA THR A 80 -14.86 -5.50 -21.73
C THR A 80 -14.01 -6.66 -21.22
N LYS A 81 -12.67 -6.56 -21.37
CA LYS A 81 -11.70 -7.51 -20.81
C LYS A 81 -11.73 -7.55 -19.28
N MET A 82 -11.85 -6.40 -18.62
CA MET A 82 -11.97 -6.29 -17.17
C MET A 82 -13.28 -6.91 -16.66
N MET A 83 -14.36 -6.80 -17.43
CA MET A 83 -15.64 -7.43 -17.06
C MET A 83 -15.54 -8.97 -17.14
N LEU A 84 -14.88 -9.50 -18.18
CA LEU A 84 -14.62 -10.94 -18.32
C LEU A 84 -13.76 -11.50 -17.19
N THR A 85 -12.67 -10.80 -16.82
CA THR A 85 -11.82 -11.25 -15.70
C THR A 85 -12.59 -11.34 -14.39
N MET A 86 -13.56 -10.44 -14.16
CA MET A 86 -14.39 -10.50 -12.94
C MET A 86 -15.35 -11.68 -12.94
N MET A 87 -15.96 -12.01 -14.09
CA MET A 87 -16.89 -13.13 -14.18
C MET A 87 -16.24 -14.49 -13.89
N PHE A 88 -15.02 -14.72 -14.36
CA PHE A 88 -14.30 -15.98 -14.09
C PHE A 88 -13.87 -16.16 -12.64
N MET A 89 -13.83 -15.06 -11.90
CA MET A 89 -13.23 -15.00 -10.58
C MET A 89 -14.25 -15.14 -9.43
N LEU A 90 -15.49 -14.74 -9.64
CA LEU A 90 -16.58 -14.87 -8.66
C LEU A 90 -16.81 -16.31 -8.15
N PRO A 91 -16.76 -17.38 -8.97
CA PRO A 91 -16.97 -18.75 -8.49
C PRO A 91 -15.88 -19.24 -7.53
N SER A 92 -14.68 -18.67 -7.59
CA SER A 92 -13.57 -19.07 -6.71
C SER A 92 -13.78 -18.64 -5.26
N MET A 93 -14.64 -17.64 -5.02
CA MET A 93 -14.91 -17.08 -3.70
C MET A 93 -15.83 -17.97 -2.86
N THR A 94 -16.82 -18.59 -3.50
CA THR A 94 -17.87 -19.37 -2.82
C THR A 94 -17.41 -20.76 -2.39
N MET A 95 -16.34 -21.29 -2.98
CA MET A 95 -15.84 -22.64 -2.68
C MET A 95 -15.07 -22.75 -1.35
N ILE A 96 -14.68 -21.62 -0.73
CA ILE A 96 -13.72 -21.61 0.38
C ILE A 96 -14.39 -21.46 1.76
N GLU A 97 -15.64 -20.99 1.83
CA GLU A 97 -16.33 -20.74 3.11
C GLU A 97 -16.64 -22.02 3.91
N ASN A 98 -16.75 -23.18 3.26
CA ASN A 98 -17.23 -24.43 3.87
C ASN A 98 -16.27 -25.10 4.88
N GLN A 99 -15.14 -24.48 5.27
CA GLN A 99 -14.15 -25.08 6.18
C GLN A 99 -13.84 -24.27 7.45
N MET A 100 -14.64 -23.27 7.79
CA MET A 100 -14.39 -22.43 8.98
C MET A 100 -14.78 -23.15 10.27
N LYS A 101 -13.82 -23.78 10.96
CA LYS A 101 -13.93 -23.99 12.42
C LYS A 101 -13.57 -22.66 13.11
N PRO A 102 -14.39 -22.16 14.08
CA PRO A 102 -14.08 -20.93 14.78
C PRO A 102 -12.89 -21.18 15.73
N MET A 103 -11.72 -20.71 15.34
CA MET A 103 -10.54 -20.64 16.19
C MET A 103 -10.66 -19.39 17.07
N SER A 104 -11.54 -19.46 18.07
CA SER A 104 -11.93 -18.29 18.89
C SER A 104 -11.40 -18.31 20.34
N LYS A 105 -10.47 -19.20 20.69
CA LYS A 105 -10.04 -19.38 22.09
C LYS A 105 -8.70 -18.76 22.50
N GLU A 106 -7.92 -18.21 21.57
CA GLU A 106 -6.58 -17.68 21.92
C GLU A 106 -6.54 -16.16 22.16
N ILE A 107 -7.66 -15.44 21.99
CA ILE A 107 -7.66 -13.97 21.94
C ILE A 107 -7.54 -13.32 23.33
N ILE A 108 -7.86 -14.02 24.42
CA ILE A 108 -8.09 -13.39 25.73
C ILE A 108 -6.80 -13.22 26.57
N ASN A 109 -5.74 -14.01 26.32
CA ASN A 109 -4.49 -13.92 27.10
C ASN A 109 -3.43 -12.99 26.47
N HIS A 110 -3.74 -12.30 25.39
CA HIS A 110 -2.72 -11.64 24.57
C HIS A 110 -2.46 -10.16 24.88
N GLU A 111 -3.33 -9.47 25.61
CA GLU A 111 -3.26 -8.00 25.75
C GLU A 111 -2.04 -7.49 26.54
N MET A 112 -1.54 -8.23 27.55
CA MET A 112 -0.37 -7.80 28.34
C MET A 112 0.99 -8.05 27.65
N MET A 113 1.10 -9.02 26.73
CA MET A 113 2.36 -9.26 25.99
C MET A 113 2.59 -8.21 24.88
N MET A 114 1.57 -7.42 24.53
CA MET A 114 1.61 -6.53 23.37
C MET A 114 2.59 -5.36 23.50
N THR A 115 2.64 -4.73 24.68
CA THR A 115 3.42 -3.51 24.89
C THR A 115 4.91 -3.81 25.03
N GLU A 116 5.27 -4.92 25.66
CA GLU A 116 6.66 -5.39 25.75
C GLU A 116 7.20 -5.85 24.38
N GLU A 117 6.38 -6.51 23.55
CA GLU A 117 6.81 -6.95 22.22
C GLU A 117 7.12 -5.76 21.29
N ILE A 118 6.31 -4.69 21.29
CA ILE A 118 6.53 -3.51 20.43
C ILE A 118 7.79 -2.75 20.85
N THR A 119 7.96 -2.53 22.15
CA THR A 119 9.14 -1.82 22.69
C THR A 119 10.43 -2.63 22.48
N MET A 120 10.36 -3.96 22.63
CA MET A 120 11.49 -4.83 22.32
C MET A 120 11.81 -4.85 20.81
N MET A 121 10.81 -4.88 19.91
CA MET A 121 11.09 -4.85 18.46
C MET A 121 11.69 -3.53 18.00
N THR A 122 11.15 -2.40 18.48
CA THR A 122 11.64 -1.07 18.08
C THR A 122 13.03 -0.77 18.64
N SER A 123 13.31 -1.14 19.89
CA SER A 123 14.65 -0.98 20.48
C SER A 123 15.71 -1.82 19.76
N LYS A 124 15.37 -3.03 19.30
CA LYS A 124 16.25 -3.90 18.50
C LYS A 124 16.64 -3.30 17.14
N MET A 125 15.88 -2.35 16.59
CA MET A 125 16.24 -1.67 15.35
C MET A 125 17.40 -0.68 15.54
N TYR A 126 17.47 -0.02 16.70
CA TYR A 126 18.53 0.94 17.01
C TYR A 126 19.75 0.30 17.67
N ASN A 127 19.61 -0.91 18.21
CA ASN A 127 20.71 -1.61 18.85
C ASN A 127 21.65 -2.29 17.82
N GLN A 128 22.90 -2.49 18.19
CA GLN A 128 23.89 -3.15 17.35
C GLN A 128 23.54 -4.65 17.18
N PRO A 129 23.66 -5.26 15.98
CA PRO A 129 24.26 -4.75 14.73
C PRO A 129 23.30 -3.97 13.80
N ASN A 130 22.00 -4.00 14.06
CA ASN A 130 21.00 -3.41 13.17
C ASN A 130 21.04 -1.87 13.13
N GLY A 131 21.56 -1.22 14.18
CA GLY A 131 21.73 0.23 14.22
C GLY A 131 22.57 0.79 13.07
N MET A 132 23.50 0.01 12.51
CA MET A 132 24.24 0.46 11.31
C MET A 132 23.33 0.60 10.08
N MET A 133 22.33 -0.28 9.95
CA MET A 133 21.35 -0.20 8.85
C MET A 133 20.45 1.03 8.98
N THR A 134 20.08 1.43 10.21
CA THR A 134 19.25 2.64 10.41
C THR A 134 20.00 3.91 10.02
N ILE A 135 21.29 4.01 10.37
CA ILE A 135 22.16 5.11 9.95
C ILE A 135 22.26 5.17 8.41
N LEU A 136 22.43 4.01 7.75
CA LEU A 136 22.49 3.94 6.29
C LEU A 136 21.19 4.44 5.62
N MET A 137 20.02 4.03 6.15
CA MET A 137 18.72 4.50 5.63
C MET A 137 18.52 6.02 5.81
N ALA A 138 18.97 6.59 6.93
CA ALA A 138 18.92 8.03 7.16
C ALA A 138 19.80 8.79 6.16
N LEU A 139 21.03 8.33 5.93
CA LEU A 139 21.93 8.92 4.93
C LEU A 139 21.37 8.80 3.51
N TYR A 140 20.71 7.68 3.19
CA TYR A 140 20.04 7.49 1.90
C TYR A 140 18.91 8.52 1.69
N LEU A 141 18.02 8.70 2.66
CA LEU A 141 16.94 9.70 2.58
C LEU A 141 17.48 11.14 2.50
N PHE A 142 18.59 11.43 3.17
CA PHE A 142 19.24 12.73 3.08
C PHE A 142 19.83 12.97 1.67
N LEU A 143 20.49 11.97 1.10
CA LEU A 143 21.02 12.05 -0.26
C LEU A 143 19.90 12.24 -1.29
N THR A 144 18.79 11.49 -1.17
CA THR A 144 17.66 11.64 -2.11
C THR A 144 17.06 13.04 -2.06
N LEU A 145 16.96 13.67 -0.89
CA LEU A 145 16.54 15.07 -0.77
C LEU A 145 17.47 16.02 -1.55
N ILE A 146 18.79 15.89 -1.39
CA ILE A 146 19.77 16.73 -2.12
C ILE A 146 19.63 16.54 -3.64
N VAL A 147 19.47 15.28 -4.08
CA VAL A 147 19.30 14.95 -5.50
C VAL A 147 18.01 15.55 -6.04
N VAL A 148 16.88 15.40 -5.32
CA VAL A 148 15.59 15.97 -5.72
C VAL A 148 15.68 17.48 -5.88
N VAL A 149 16.29 18.20 -4.92
CA VAL A 149 16.48 19.66 -5.01
C VAL A 149 17.33 20.05 -6.23
N LYS A 150 18.37 19.28 -6.56
CA LYS A 150 19.18 19.52 -7.77
C LYS A 150 18.39 19.28 -9.06
N ILE A 151 17.52 18.26 -9.11
CA ILE A 151 16.69 17.95 -10.28
C ILE A 151 15.60 19.01 -10.46
N THR A 152 14.98 19.50 -9.38
CA THR A 152 13.92 20.51 -9.47
C THR A 152 14.44 21.91 -9.75
N ASN A 153 15.71 22.22 -9.49
CA ASN A 153 16.34 23.51 -9.76
C ASN A 153 16.64 23.79 -11.25
N ILE A 154 15.86 23.23 -12.19
CA ILE A 154 15.97 23.54 -13.62
C ILE A 154 15.23 24.86 -13.88
N SER A 155 16.00 25.94 -14.03
CA SER A 155 15.50 27.30 -14.27
C SER A 155 15.38 27.63 -15.76
N LYS A 156 14.64 26.84 -16.56
CA LYS A 156 14.43 27.17 -17.98
C LYS A 156 12.97 27.04 -18.43
N GLY A 157 12.34 28.22 -18.56
CA GLY A 157 11.12 28.48 -19.31
C GLY A 157 9.81 28.20 -18.54
N PRO A 158 8.75 29.00 -18.73
CA PRO A 158 7.46 28.74 -18.10
C PRO A 158 6.82 27.47 -18.70
N LEU A 159 6.28 26.58 -17.85
CA LEU A 159 5.48 25.42 -18.24
C LEU A 159 4.14 25.78 -18.92
N ARG A 160 3.82 27.08 -19.00
CA ARG A 160 2.64 27.63 -19.68
C ARG A 160 3.04 28.87 -20.47
N GLN A 161 2.83 28.85 -21.78
CA GLN A 161 2.94 30.06 -22.58
C GLN A 161 1.87 31.07 -22.13
N THR A 162 2.31 32.27 -21.79
CA THR A 162 1.42 33.42 -21.56
C THR A 162 1.15 34.10 -22.89
N LYS A 163 -0.07 33.86 -23.41
CA LYS A 163 -0.75 34.45 -24.57
C LYS A 163 -0.06 34.32 -25.93
#